data_AF-A0A7M7LUV6-F1
#
_entry.id   AF-A0A7M7LUV6-F1
#
_cell.length_a   1.000
_cell.length_b   1.000
_cell.length_c   1.000
_cell.angle_alpha   90.00
_cell.angle_beta   90.00
_cell.angle_gamma   90.00
#
_symmetry.space_group_name_H-M   'P 1'
#
loop_
_entity.id
_entity.type
_entity.pdbx_description
1 polymer ?
#
loop_
_entity_poly.entity_id
_entity_poly.type
_entity_poly.pdbx_seq_one_letter_code
_entity_poly.pdbx_strand_id
1 'polypeptide(L)'
;MEEKRKKLMNIDNNKCMLVFFVSEDKFQTGYTCWLDEKDQLNLKNIITNKTVVEIYSPNCAILSAGNMKALLKKAKFQKYAINILSHGDWLKVRESQKTL
;
A
#
# COMPACT_ATOMS: atom_id res chain seq x y z
N MET A 1 10.93 -11.31 7.51
CA MET A 1 9.60 -10.75 7.86
C MET A 1 9.71 -9.69 8.97
N GLU A 2 10.44 -9.95 10.05
CA GLU A 2 10.58 -9.02 11.19
C GLU A 2 11.18 -7.65 10.82
N GLU A 3 12.21 -7.62 9.96
CA GLU A 3 12.85 -6.38 9.55
C GLU A 3 11.92 -5.48 8.71
N LYS A 4 11.18 -6.09 7.77
CA LYS A 4 10.18 -5.38 6.96
C LYS A 4 9.06 -4.84 7.85
N ARG A 5 8.59 -5.61 8.84
CA ARG A 5 7.63 -5.15 9.86
C ARG A 5 8.15 -3.94 10.63
N LYS A 6 9.41 -3.95 11.09
CA LYS A 6 10.02 -2.81 11.79
C LYS A 6 10.09 -1.56 10.90
N LYS A 7 10.46 -1.70 9.62
CA LYS A 7 10.46 -0.60 8.64
C LYS A 7 9.06 0.00 8.50
N LEU A 8 8.02 -0.85 8.42
CA LEU A 8 6.62 -0.43 8.34
C LEU A 8 6.09 0.27 9.60
N MET A 9 6.71 0.14 10.76
CA MET A 9 6.31 0.91 11.94
C MET A 9 6.74 2.38 11.87
N ASN A 10 7.63 2.73 10.93
CA ASN A 10 8.19 4.06 10.74
C ASN A 10 7.72 4.74 9.45
N ILE A 11 6.46 4.53 9.05
CA ILE A 11 5.87 5.23 7.90
C ILE A 11 6.00 6.74 8.11
N ASP A 12 6.54 7.40 7.09
CA ASP A 12 6.74 8.85 7.02
C ASP A 12 5.79 9.42 5.95
N ASN A 13 4.91 10.34 6.36
CA ASN A 13 3.95 10.98 5.46
C ASN A 13 4.64 11.71 4.29
N ASN A 14 5.89 12.14 4.45
CA ASN A 14 6.61 12.88 3.42
C ASN A 14 7.36 11.98 2.43
N LYS A 15 7.44 10.67 2.70
CA LYS A 15 8.21 9.71 1.89
C LYS A 15 7.36 8.56 1.35
N CYS A 16 6.29 8.21 2.05
CA CYS A 16 5.38 7.15 1.63
C CYS A 16 4.14 7.75 0.97
N MET A 17 4.00 7.56 -0.33
CA MET A 17 2.78 7.93 -1.06
C MET A 17 1.69 6.87 -0.85
N LEU A 18 0.43 7.27 -0.96
CA LEU A 18 -0.70 6.34 -0.97
C LEU A 18 -0.87 5.72 -2.37
N VAL A 19 -1.23 4.45 -2.40
CA VAL A 19 -1.29 3.57 -3.56
C VAL A 19 -2.62 2.82 -3.55
N PHE A 20 -3.20 2.62 -4.73
CA PHE A 20 -4.37 1.77 -4.93
C PHE A 20 -3.96 0.37 -5.34
N PHE A 21 -4.46 -0.60 -4.60
CA PHE A 21 -4.20 -2.01 -4.79
C PHE A 21 -5.48 -2.72 -5.21
N VAL A 22 -5.37 -3.69 -6.10
CA VAL A 22 -6.43 -4.65 -6.39
C VAL A 22 -5.91 -6.06 -6.08
N SER A 23 -6.63 -6.74 -5.20
CA SER A 23 -6.55 -8.18 -4.95
C SER A 23 -7.71 -8.88 -5.65
N GLU A 24 -7.63 -10.20 -5.82
CA GLU A 24 -8.58 -11.07 -6.54
C GLU A 24 -10.02 -10.53 -6.61
N ASP A 25 -10.63 -10.13 -5.49
CA ASP A 25 -12.01 -9.61 -5.46
C ASP A 25 -12.19 -8.24 -4.78
N LYS A 26 -11.11 -7.54 -4.42
CA LYS A 26 -11.20 -6.34 -3.58
C LYS A 26 -10.20 -5.27 -3.94
N PHE A 27 -10.65 -4.04 -3.81
CA PHE A 27 -9.80 -2.87 -3.81
C PHE A 27 -9.33 -2.55 -2.40
N GLN A 28 -8.06 -2.21 -2.27
CA GLN A 28 -7.44 -1.79 -1.03
C GLN A 28 -6.57 -0.55 -1.27
N THR A 29 -6.31 0.20 -0.21
CA THR A 29 -5.34 1.30 -0.24
C THR A 29 -4.17 0.94 0.65
N GLY A 30 -3.02 1.54 0.38
CA GLY A 30 -1.88 1.45 1.28
C GLY A 30 -0.70 2.27 0.81
N TYR A 31 0.46 2.05 1.41
CA TYR A 31 1.60 2.94 1.23
C TYR A 31 2.67 2.33 0.34
N THR A 32 3.35 3.15 -0.47
CA THR A 32 4.48 2.71 -1.32
C THR A 32 5.56 1.98 -0.52
N CYS A 33 5.80 2.37 0.72
CA CYS A 33 6.78 1.71 1.58
C CYS A 33 6.41 0.29 2.03
N TRP A 34 5.24 -0.22 1.66
CA TRP A 34 4.87 -1.64 1.81
C TRP A 34 5.47 -2.53 0.73
N LEU A 35 5.87 -1.93 -0.38
CA LEU A 35 6.57 -2.58 -1.47
C LEU A 35 8.05 -2.81 -1.10
N ASP A 36 8.69 -3.79 -1.73
CA ASP A 36 10.14 -3.91 -1.63
C ASP A 36 10.83 -2.74 -2.35
N GLU A 37 12.06 -2.44 -1.96
CA GLU A 37 12.82 -1.29 -2.46
C GLU A 37 12.94 -1.30 -4.00
N LYS A 38 13.19 -2.48 -4.60
CA LYS A 38 13.20 -2.66 -6.06
C LYS A 38 11.89 -2.27 -6.73
N ASP A 39 10.76 -2.51 -6.07
CA ASP A 39 9.42 -2.28 -6.60
C ASP A 39 9.01 -0.81 -6.36
N GLN A 40 9.47 -0.20 -5.27
CA GLN A 40 9.36 1.24 -5.06
C GLN A 40 10.08 2.02 -6.17
N LEU A 41 11.28 1.59 -6.56
CA LEU A 41 12.04 2.20 -7.65
C LEU A 41 11.38 1.99 -9.02
N ASN A 42 10.73 0.84 -9.22
CA ASN A 42 10.08 0.46 -10.48
C ASN A 42 8.57 0.70 -10.50
N LEU A 43 8.04 1.51 -9.57
CA LEU A 43 6.60 1.66 -9.34
C LEU A 43 5.82 2.02 -10.61
N LYS A 44 6.35 2.92 -11.44
CA LYS A 44 5.72 3.33 -12.70
C LYS A 44 5.53 2.15 -13.67
N ASN A 45 6.55 1.29 -13.80
CA ASN A 45 6.49 0.13 -14.67
C ASN A 45 5.50 -0.90 -14.16
N ILE A 46 5.46 -1.13 -12.84
CA ILE A 46 4.48 -2.03 -12.21
C ILE A 46 3.06 -1.57 -12.53
N ILE A 47 2.79 -0.26 -12.45
CA ILE A 47 1.48 0.30 -12.74
C ILE A 47 1.13 0.21 -14.22
N THR A 48 2.03 0.64 -15.11
CA THR A 48 1.80 0.61 -16.57
C THR A 48 1.56 -0.81 -17.07
N ASN A 49 2.31 -1.78 -16.55
CA ASN A 49 2.24 -3.18 -16.97
C ASN A 49 1.25 -4.00 -16.13
N LYS A 50 0.58 -3.40 -15.12
CA LYS A 50 -0.29 -4.08 -14.17
C LYS A 50 0.36 -5.33 -13.56
N THR A 51 1.64 -5.22 -13.20
CA THR A 51 2.42 -6.33 -12.69
C THR A 51 1.94 -6.73 -11.29
N VAL A 52 1.74 -8.03 -11.07
CA VAL A 52 1.46 -8.60 -9.75
C VAL A 52 2.71 -8.49 -8.90
N VAL A 53 2.57 -7.95 -7.69
CA VAL A 53 3.66 -7.84 -6.72
C VAL A 53 3.24 -8.40 -5.37
N GLU A 54 4.20 -8.95 -4.64
CA GLU A 54 3.99 -9.38 -3.26
C GLU A 54 4.15 -8.19 -2.31
N ILE A 55 3.12 -7.92 -1.51
CA ILE A 55 3.15 -6.87 -0.49
C ILE A 55 3.00 -7.45 0.92
N TYR A 56 3.47 -6.68 1.90
CA TYR A 56 3.23 -6.97 3.30
C TYR A 56 2.23 -5.97 3.87
N SER A 57 0.99 -6.41 4.07
CA SER A 57 -0.15 -5.56 4.43
C SER A 57 -0.61 -5.81 5.87
N PRO A 58 -0.87 -4.76 6.67
CA PRO A 58 -1.44 -4.90 8.01
C PRO A 58 -2.96 -5.11 7.96
N ASN A 59 -3.51 -5.85 8.91
CA ASN A 59 -4.96 -6.05 9.06
C ASN A 59 -5.67 -4.90 9.81
N CYS A 60 -5.34 -3.65 9.51
CA CYS A 60 -5.94 -2.48 10.15
C CYS A 60 -6.41 -1.43 9.13
N ALA A 61 -7.26 -0.50 9.57
CA ALA A 61 -7.68 0.62 8.75
C ALA A 61 -6.47 1.51 8.38
N ILE A 62 -6.45 2.00 7.14
CA ILE A 62 -5.39 2.86 6.64
C ILE A 62 -5.75 4.30 6.92
N LEU A 63 -4.94 4.94 7.77
CA LEU A 63 -5.06 6.32 8.20
C LEU A 63 -3.76 7.04 7.85
N SER A 64 -3.68 8.36 8.06
CA SER A 64 -2.42 9.10 7.96
C SER A 64 -1.30 8.43 8.79
N ALA A 65 -0.04 8.54 8.35
CA ALA A 65 1.07 7.81 8.97
C ALA A 65 1.23 8.11 10.47
N GLY A 66 0.95 9.36 10.88
CA GLY A 66 0.94 9.76 12.29
C GLY A 66 -0.04 8.95 13.15
N ASN A 67 -1.22 8.65 12.61
CA ASN A 67 -2.28 7.90 13.31
C ASN A 67 -2.09 6.37 13.20
N MET A 68 -1.40 5.91 12.15
CA MET A 68 -1.13 4.49 11.94
C MET A 68 -0.14 3.89 12.95
N LYS A 69 0.82 4.67 13.47
CA LYS A 69 1.91 4.12 14.33
C LYS A 69 1.41 3.27 15.49
N ALA A 70 0.34 3.69 16.17
CA ALA A 70 -0.23 2.95 17.30
C ALA A 70 -0.95 1.67 16.85
N LEU A 71 -1.65 1.72 15.71
CA LEU A 71 -2.38 0.58 15.14
C LEU A 71 -1.42 -0.50 14.63
N LEU A 72 -0.34 -0.11 13.96
CA LEU A 72 0.65 -1.03 13.39
C LEU A 72 1.38 -1.87 14.46
N LYS A 73 1.54 -1.35 15.68
CA LYS A 73 2.11 -2.12 16.81
C LYS A 73 1.25 -3.33 17.17
N LYS A 74 -0.07 -3.22 17.00
CA LYS A 74 -1.07 -4.26 17.34
C LYS A 74 -1.56 -5.03 16.11
N ALA A 75 -1.27 -4.55 14.91
CA ALA A 75 -1.69 -5.18 13.66
C ALA A 75 -0.98 -6.52 13.44
N LYS A 76 -1.73 -7.47 12.90
CA LYS A 76 -1.20 -8.67 12.26
C LYS A 76 -0.89 -8.32 10.81
N PHE A 77 0.27 -8.73 10.34
CA PHE A 77 0.68 -8.50 8.97
C PHE A 77 0.60 -9.81 8.18
N GLN A 78 0.14 -9.70 6.94
CA GLN A 78 -0.01 -10.82 6.02
C GLN A 78 0.59 -10.46 4.67
N LYS A 79 1.04 -11.49 3.94
CA LYS A 79 1.56 -11.34 2.59
C LYS A 79 0.43 -11.53 1.59
N TYR A 80 0.38 -10.69 0.58
CA TYR A 80 -0.59 -10.79 -0.51
C TYR A 80 0.10 -10.53 -1.84
N ALA A 81 -0.30 -11.26 -2.88
CA ALA A 81 0.01 -10.92 -4.26
C ALA A 81 -1.13 -10.04 -4.78
N ILE A 82 -0.78 -8.85 -5.30
CA ILE A 82 -1.77 -7.86 -5.74
C ILE A 82 -1.26 -7.09 -6.95
N ASN A 83 -2.17 -6.50 -7.72
CA ASN A 83 -1.83 -5.55 -8.77
C ASN A 83 -1.91 -4.12 -8.23
N ILE A 84 -0.94 -3.29 -8.62
CA ILE A 84 -0.97 -1.86 -8.32
C ILE A 84 -1.60 -1.12 -9.51
N LEU A 85 -2.67 -0.37 -9.25
CA LEU A 85 -3.41 0.33 -10.31
C LEU A 85 -3.03 1.80 -10.44
N SER A 86 -2.62 2.46 -9.34
CA SER A 86 -2.30 3.89 -9.33
C SER A 86 -1.58 4.34 -8.05
N HIS A 87 -0.96 5.54 -8.08
CA HIS A 87 -0.31 6.21 -6.94
C HIS A 87 -0.53 7.74 -6.96
N GLY A 88 -0.48 8.42 -5.81
CA GLY A 88 -0.63 9.89 -5.72
C GLY A 88 -1.03 10.40 -4.33
N ASP A 89 -0.99 11.72 -4.12
CA ASP A 89 -1.37 12.36 -2.84
C ASP A 89 -2.82 12.04 -2.44
N TRP A 90 -3.68 11.85 -3.44
CA TRP A 90 -5.05 11.35 -3.31
C TRP A 90 -5.35 10.58 -4.60
N LEU A 91 -5.73 9.30 -4.51
CA LEU A 91 -6.86 8.88 -5.33
C LEU A 91 -7.98 9.87 -5.00
N LYS A 92 -8.40 10.72 -5.95
CA LYS A 92 -9.67 11.43 -5.85
C LYS A 92 -10.79 10.36 -5.89
N VAL A 93 -11.01 9.64 -4.79
CA VAL A 93 -12.06 8.60 -4.62
C VAL A 93 -13.44 9.28 -4.50
N ARG A 94 -13.78 10.14 -5.46
CA ARG A 94 -15.17 10.51 -5.74
C ARG A 94 -15.58 10.19 -7.17
N GLU A 95 -14.67 9.85 -8.10
CA GLU A 95 -15.05 9.61 -9.50
C GLU A 95 -14.97 8.15 -9.96
N SER A 96 -14.15 7.28 -9.35
CA SER A 96 -14.01 5.89 -9.81
C SER A 96 -14.91 4.86 -9.08
N GLN A 97 -15.78 5.30 -8.16
CA GLN A 97 -16.81 4.43 -7.56
C GLN A 97 -18.13 4.42 -8.37
N LYS A 98 -18.16 4.98 -9.59
CA LYS A 98 -19.35 5.03 -10.45
C LYS A 98 -19.47 3.92 -11.49
N THR A 99 -18.65 2.89 -11.45
CA THR A 99 -18.81 1.78 -12.39
C THR A 99 -18.49 0.43 -11.76
N LEU A 100 -19.51 -0.15 -11.14
CA LEU A 100 -19.90 -1.55 -11.32
C LEU A 100 -21.38 -1.58 -11.64
#